data_AF-A0A450RUH6-F1
#
_entry.id   AF-A0A450RUH6-F1
#
_cell.length_a   1.000
_cell.length_b   1.000
_cell.length_c   1.000
_cell.angle_alpha   90.00
_cell.angle_beta   90.00
_cell.angle_gamma   90.00
#
_symmetry.space_group_name_H-M   'P 1'
#
loop_
_entity.id
_entity.type
_entity.pdbx_description
1 polymer ?
#
loop_
_entity_poly.entity_id
_entity_poly.type
_entity_poly.pdbx_seq_one_letter_code
_entity_poly.pdbx_strand_id
1 'polypeptide(L)'
;MTDPKSPDENQGYTSDPKDIDPTIRAARHYVGELNNALMKMGDSISASNSDLQQQTHAMEAAIAGIRLSSEKIYNTLETARGKMRQLFVALGMEYEEYFEMNGMDRAVAMAKRKMHDSEFEHDLREAREERKKKRARGSKPED
;
A
#
# COMPACT_ATOMS: atom_id res chain seq x y z
N MET A 1 30.64 47.46 -89.68
CA MET A 1 30.86 46.56 -88.53
C MET A 1 29.91 47.04 -87.45
N THR A 2 28.88 46.24 -87.17
CA THR A 2 27.84 46.56 -86.17
C THR A 2 28.02 45.54 -85.07
N ASP A 3 28.30 46.03 -83.86
CA ASP A 3 28.49 45.20 -82.68
C ASP A 3 27.11 44.78 -82.13
N PRO A 4 26.83 43.48 -81.87
CA PRO A 4 25.60 43.05 -81.23
C PRO A 4 25.85 42.57 -79.79
N LYS A 5 25.21 43.23 -78.80
CA LYS A 5 24.80 42.74 -77.46
C LYS A 5 24.54 43.96 -76.56
N SER A 6 23.54 43.99 -75.68
CA SER A 6 22.77 42.96 -74.99
C SER A 6 21.39 43.54 -74.65
N PRO A 7 20.28 42.77 -74.70
CA PRO A 7 19.13 43.12 -73.88
C PRO A 7 19.54 42.83 -72.43
N ASP A 8 19.57 43.87 -71.60
CA ASP A 8 19.69 43.73 -70.15
C ASP A 8 18.33 43.27 -69.60
N GLU A 9 17.93 42.06 -69.99
CA GLU A 9 16.78 41.34 -69.45
C GLU A 9 17.30 40.35 -68.41
N ASN A 10 17.69 40.89 -67.27
CA ASN A 10 17.59 40.18 -66.00
C ASN A 10 17.43 41.25 -64.92
N GLN A 11 16.29 41.95 -64.96
CA GLN A 11 15.64 42.36 -63.73
C GLN A 11 15.32 41.07 -62.96
N GLY A 12 16.33 40.57 -62.24
CA GLY A 12 16.13 39.63 -61.17
C GLY A 12 15.09 40.28 -60.28
N TYR A 13 13.88 39.75 -60.34
CA TYR A 13 12.84 40.04 -59.39
C TYR A 13 13.37 39.57 -58.04
N THR A 14 14.12 40.42 -57.35
CA THR A 14 14.29 40.31 -55.92
C THR A 14 12.91 40.56 -55.37
N SER A 15 12.15 39.48 -55.18
CA SER A 15 10.84 39.53 -54.57
C SER A 15 10.98 40.36 -53.30
N ASP A 16 10.31 41.51 -53.31
CA ASP A 16 10.23 42.40 -52.17
C ASP A 16 9.74 41.53 -50.98
N PRO A 17 10.17 41.72 -49.73
CA PRO A 17 9.70 40.91 -48.59
C PRO A 17 8.16 40.91 -48.43
N LYS A 18 7.49 41.80 -49.17
CA LYS A 18 6.04 41.93 -49.31
C LYS A 18 5.39 40.90 -50.24
N ASP A 19 6.14 40.19 -51.09
CA ASP A 19 5.64 39.16 -52.02
C ASP A 19 5.65 37.73 -51.48
N ILE A 20 5.85 37.57 -50.17
CA ILE A 20 5.66 36.27 -49.55
C ILE A 20 4.16 35.99 -49.52
N ASP A 21 3.73 34.96 -50.25
CA ASP A 21 2.37 34.44 -50.25
C ASP A 21 1.83 34.41 -48.81
N PRO A 22 0.69 35.09 -48.53
CA PRO A 22 0.12 35.16 -47.19
C PRO A 22 -0.11 33.77 -46.57
N THR A 23 -0.33 32.73 -47.38
CA THR A 23 -0.43 31.33 -46.97
C THR A 23 0.90 30.80 -46.42
N ILE A 24 2.01 31.10 -47.10
CA ILE A 24 3.36 30.71 -46.64
C ILE A 24 3.72 31.44 -45.35
N ARG A 25 3.33 32.71 -45.22
CA ARG A 25 3.53 33.49 -43.99
C ARG A 25 2.75 32.90 -42.82
N ALA A 26 1.48 32.57 -43.01
CA ALA A 26 0.65 31.92 -42.00
C ALA A 26 1.21 30.56 -41.60
N ALA A 27 1.62 29.73 -42.56
CA ALA A 27 2.23 28.43 -42.29
C ALA A 27 3.51 28.54 -41.44
N ARG A 28 4.39 29.52 -41.73
CA ARG A 28 5.59 29.77 -40.92
C ARG A 28 5.25 30.19 -39.48
N HIS A 29 4.22 31.01 -39.29
CA HIS A 29 3.74 31.39 -37.97
C HIS A 29 3.26 30.16 -37.18
N TYR A 30 2.40 29.34 -37.78
CA TYR A 30 1.89 28.11 -37.15
C TYR A 30 3.01 27.12 -36.80
N VAL A 31 4.02 26.95 -37.66
CA VAL A 31 5.19 26.12 -37.36
C VAL A 31 5.97 26.67 -36.16
N GLY A 32 6.12 28.00 -36.07
CA GLY A 32 6.74 28.66 -34.91
C GLY A 32 5.97 28.43 -33.61
N GLU A 33 4.65 28.58 -33.65
CA GLU A 33 3.78 28.31 -32.50
C GLU A 33 3.82 26.84 -32.07
N LEU A 34 3.76 25.92 -33.03
CA LEU A 34 3.86 24.49 -32.76
C LEU A 34 5.22 24.13 -32.16
N ASN A 35 6.32 24.67 -32.69
CA ASN A 35 7.66 24.43 -32.15
C ASN A 35 7.79 24.94 -30.71
N ASN A 36 7.24 26.12 -30.42
CA ASN A 36 7.21 26.66 -29.05
C ASN A 36 6.35 25.80 -28.11
N ALA A 37 5.20 25.30 -28.58
CA ALA A 37 4.35 24.41 -27.80
C ALA A 37 5.05 23.07 -27.50
N LEU A 38 5.75 22.49 -28.49
CA LEU A 38 6.55 21.28 -28.32
C LEU A 38 7.68 21.48 -27.31
N MET A 39 8.38 22.62 -27.37
CA MET A 39 9.44 22.95 -26.41
C MET A 39 8.89 23.03 -24.98
N LYS A 40 7.80 23.77 -24.77
CA LYS A 40 7.13 23.87 -23.45
C LYS A 40 6.65 22.53 -22.92
N MET A 41 6.12 21.67 -23.80
CA MET A 41 5.73 20.31 -23.42
C MET A 41 6.95 19.47 -23.04
N GLY A 42 8.05 19.57 -23.78
CA GLY A 42 9.32 18.93 -23.44
C GLY A 42 9.80 19.32 -22.04
N ASP A 43 9.88 20.63 -21.76
CA ASP A 43 10.29 21.15 -20.47
C ASP A 43 9.36 20.67 -19.34
N SER A 44 8.04 20.69 -19.57
CA SER A 44 7.05 20.23 -18.60
C SER A 44 7.17 18.72 -18.32
N ILE A 45 7.46 17.90 -19.34
CA ILE A 45 7.66 16.46 -19.17
C ILE A 45 8.96 16.21 -18.39
N SER A 46 10.04 16.91 -18.72
CA SER A 46 11.31 16.79 -18.01
C SER A 46 11.16 17.16 -16.52
N ALA A 47 10.47 18.26 -16.21
CA ALA A 47 10.18 18.66 -14.83
C ALA A 47 9.31 17.64 -14.10
N SER A 48 8.25 17.15 -14.75
CA SER A 48 7.37 16.13 -14.15
C SER A 48 8.13 14.83 -13.88
N ASN A 49 9.05 14.44 -14.76
CA ASN A 49 9.86 13.24 -14.58
C ASN A 49 10.86 13.39 -13.42
N SER A 50 11.50 14.56 -13.26
CA SER A 50 12.36 14.79 -12.10
C SER A 50 11.58 14.75 -10.78
N ASP A 51 10.38 15.33 -10.76
CA ASP A 51 9.51 15.32 -9.58
C ASP A 51 9.09 13.89 -9.22
N LEU A 52 8.71 13.08 -10.21
CA LEU A 52 8.36 11.67 -10.01
C LEU A 52 9.54 10.85 -9.49
N GLN A 53 10.75 11.08 -10.00
CA GLN A 53 11.96 10.42 -9.50
C GLN A 53 12.24 10.78 -8.04
N GLN A 54 12.11 12.06 -7.69
CA GLN A 54 12.27 12.52 -6.31
C GLN A 54 11.22 11.90 -5.38
N GLN A 55 9.95 11.85 -5.79
CA GLN A 55 8.89 11.20 -5.02
C GLN A 55 9.15 9.70 -4.85
N THR A 56 9.63 9.02 -5.89
CA THR A 56 9.99 7.59 -5.82
C THR A 56 11.06 7.36 -4.77
N HIS A 57 12.14 8.16 -4.77
CA HIS A 57 13.19 8.06 -3.74
C HIS A 57 12.68 8.37 -2.33
N ALA A 58 11.79 9.36 -2.18
CA ALA A 58 11.18 9.66 -0.89
C ALA A 58 10.32 8.48 -0.39
N MET A 59 9.58 7.82 -1.28
CA MET A 59 8.80 6.62 -0.96
C MET A 59 9.71 5.44 -0.58
N GLU A 60 10.80 5.21 -1.30
CA GLU A 60 11.79 4.17 -0.97
C GLU A 60 12.38 4.39 0.43
N ALA A 61 12.75 5.62 0.75
CA ALA A 61 13.25 5.99 2.07
C ALA A 61 12.19 5.79 3.17
N ALA A 62 10.92 6.15 2.90
CA ALA A 62 9.82 5.93 3.83
C ALA A 62 9.57 4.44 4.08
N ILE A 63 9.59 3.61 3.04
CA ILE A 63 9.44 2.14 3.15
C ILE A 63 10.60 1.55 3.98
N ALA A 64 11.84 2.00 3.75
CA ALA A 64 12.99 1.58 4.55
C ALA A 64 12.82 1.97 6.03
N GLY A 65 12.31 3.18 6.30
CA GLY A 65 11.98 3.64 7.65
C GLY A 65 10.91 2.78 8.33
N ILE A 66 9.83 2.44 7.62
CA ILE A 66 8.76 1.56 8.11
C ILE A 66 9.33 0.17 8.44
N ARG A 67 10.16 -0.41 7.56
CA ARG A 67 10.78 -1.71 7.79
C ARG A 67 11.64 -1.71 9.07
N LEU A 68 12.49 -0.69 9.23
CA LEU A 68 13.32 -0.55 10.44
C LEU A 68 12.48 -0.36 11.70
N SER A 69 11.42 0.44 11.64
CA SER A 69 10.49 0.62 12.76
C SER A 69 9.78 -0.69 13.12
N SER A 70 9.32 -1.43 12.11
CA SER A 70 8.69 -2.73 12.28
C SER A 70 9.63 -3.72 12.97
N GLU A 71 10.89 -3.81 12.54
CA GLU A 71 11.89 -4.67 13.16
C GLU A 71 12.11 -4.33 14.64
N LYS A 72 12.21 -3.03 14.97
CA LYS A 72 12.32 -2.58 16.36
C LYS A 72 11.11 -2.96 17.21
N ILE A 73 9.91 -2.85 16.65
CA ILE A 73 8.67 -3.25 17.33
C ILE A 73 8.67 -4.76 17.58
N TYR A 74 9.04 -5.58 16.59
CA TYR A 74 9.14 -7.03 16.76
C TYR A 74 10.16 -7.41 17.85
N ASN A 75 11.35 -6.82 17.85
CA ASN A 75 12.36 -7.08 18.88
C ASN A 75 11.89 -6.68 20.29
N THR A 76 11.19 -5.54 20.39
CA THR A 76 10.61 -5.07 21.66
C THR A 76 9.52 -6.03 22.15
N LEU A 77 8.63 -6.45 21.25
CA LEU A 77 7.56 -7.39 21.55
C LEU A 77 8.11 -8.73 22.01
N GLU A 78 9.12 -9.26 21.33
CA GLU A 78 9.73 -10.54 21.67
C GLU A 78 10.42 -10.48 23.04
N THR A 79 11.11 -9.37 23.34
CA THR A 79 11.67 -9.12 24.66
C THR A 79 10.59 -9.10 25.75
N ALA A 80 9.46 -8.42 25.49
CA ALA A 80 8.35 -8.35 26.42
C ALA A 80 7.70 -9.73 26.64
N ARG A 81 7.53 -10.54 25.58
CA ARG A 81 7.04 -11.92 25.66
C ARG A 81 7.98 -12.78 26.50
N GLY A 82 9.30 -12.69 26.28
CA GLY A 82 10.29 -13.40 27.09
C GLY A 82 10.19 -13.08 28.58
N LYS A 83 10.06 -11.79 28.94
CA LYS A 83 9.85 -11.37 30.34
C LYS A 83 8.52 -11.87 30.90
N MET A 84 7.46 -11.87 30.10
CA MET A 84 6.16 -12.37 30.53
C MET A 84 6.21 -13.89 30.78
N ARG A 85 6.85 -14.67 29.90
CA ARG A 85 7.09 -16.11 30.11
C ARG A 85 7.83 -16.36 31.43
N GLN A 86 8.88 -15.60 31.73
CA GLN A 86 9.61 -15.71 32.99
C GLN A 86 8.73 -15.44 34.22
N LEU A 87 7.84 -14.44 34.15
CA LEU A 87 6.91 -14.14 35.24
C LEU A 87 5.89 -15.26 35.47
N PHE A 88 5.35 -15.86 34.40
CA PHE A 88 4.44 -17.00 34.52
C PHE A 88 5.13 -18.19 35.22
N VAL A 89 6.36 -18.52 34.81
CA VAL A 89 7.15 -19.57 35.45
C VAL A 89 7.39 -19.26 36.94
N ALA A 90 7.75 -18.01 37.28
CA ALA A 90 7.97 -17.60 38.67
C ALA A 90 6.70 -17.70 39.54
N LEU A 91 5.52 -17.56 38.93
CA LEU A 91 4.23 -17.69 39.59
C LEU A 91 3.68 -19.13 39.57
N GLY A 92 4.40 -20.08 38.97
CA GLY A 92 3.93 -21.47 38.82
C GLY A 92 2.75 -21.64 37.87
N MET A 93 2.58 -20.71 36.92
CA MET A 93 1.51 -20.72 35.92
C MET A 93 2.04 -21.15 34.56
N GLU A 94 1.19 -21.81 33.76
CA GLU A 94 1.51 -22.14 32.37
C GLU A 94 1.35 -20.92 31.45
N TYR A 95 2.33 -20.72 30.57
CA TYR A 95 2.27 -19.70 29.53
C TYR A 95 1.62 -20.26 28.27
N GLU A 96 0.38 -19.86 28.01
CA GLU A 96 -0.43 -20.40 26.92
C GLU A 96 -0.15 -19.74 25.56
N GLU A 97 -0.28 -20.52 24.49
CA GLU A 97 0.06 -20.10 23.13
C GLU A 97 -0.75 -18.88 22.63
N TYR A 98 -2.00 -18.73 23.08
CA TYR A 98 -2.83 -17.58 22.68
C TYR A 98 -2.30 -16.23 23.22
N PHE A 99 -1.41 -16.21 24.22
CA PHE A 99 -0.75 -14.97 24.65
C PHE A 99 0.18 -14.39 23.59
N GLU A 100 0.56 -15.20 22.60
CA GLU A 100 1.41 -14.79 21.48
C GLU A 100 0.60 -14.38 20.26
N MET A 101 -0.66 -14.81 20.18
CA MET A 101 -1.58 -14.44 19.11
C MET A 101 -1.89 -12.94 19.11
N ASN A 102 -2.23 -12.43 17.92
CA ASN A 102 -2.74 -11.06 17.78
C ASN A 102 -4.07 -10.90 18.54
N GLY A 103 -4.51 -9.65 18.75
CA GLY A 103 -5.66 -9.35 19.61
C GLY A 103 -6.96 -10.04 19.20
N MET A 104 -7.20 -10.18 17.89
CA MET A 104 -8.43 -10.80 17.38
C MET A 104 -8.39 -12.32 17.53
N ASP A 105 -7.30 -12.96 17.09
CA ASP A 105 -7.12 -14.41 17.19
C ASP A 105 -7.09 -14.86 18.66
N ARG A 106 -6.45 -14.07 19.53
CA ARG A 106 -6.48 -14.29 20.98
C ARG A 106 -7.89 -14.26 21.53
N ALA A 107 -8.71 -13.28 21.15
CA ALA A 107 -10.09 -13.19 21.62
C ALA A 107 -10.91 -14.41 21.17
N VAL A 108 -10.71 -14.86 19.92
CA VAL A 108 -11.35 -16.07 19.38
C VAL A 108 -10.89 -17.33 20.14
N ALA A 109 -9.59 -17.51 20.37
CA ALA A 109 -9.06 -18.63 21.12
C ALA A 109 -9.61 -18.69 22.56
N MET A 110 -9.63 -17.53 23.25
CA MET A 110 -10.20 -17.43 24.59
C MET A 110 -11.70 -17.73 24.63
N ALA A 111 -12.46 -17.27 23.62
CA ALA A 111 -13.89 -17.55 23.53
C ALA A 111 -14.16 -19.05 23.32
N LYS A 112 -13.43 -19.70 22.41
CA LYS A 112 -13.55 -21.15 22.15
C LYS A 112 -13.25 -21.97 23.40
N ARG A 113 -12.19 -21.63 24.13
CA ARG A 113 -11.84 -22.32 25.39
C ARG A 113 -12.95 -22.18 26.43
N LYS A 114 -13.46 -20.96 26.64
CA LYS A 114 -14.56 -20.72 27.59
C LYS A 114 -15.83 -21.48 27.23
N MET A 115 -16.17 -21.58 25.95
CA MET A 115 -17.32 -22.37 25.50
C MET A 115 -17.13 -23.85 25.84
N HIS A 116 -15.98 -24.42 25.46
CA HIS A 116 -15.67 -25.83 25.75
C HIS A 116 -15.69 -26.13 27.26
N ASP A 117 -15.10 -25.26 28.08
CA ASP A 117 -15.11 -25.42 29.54
C ASP A 117 -16.54 -25.37 30.11
N SER A 118 -17.40 -24.49 29.54
CA SER A 118 -18.79 -24.37 29.97
C SER A 118 -19.66 -25.56 29.57
N GLU A 119 -19.42 -26.15 28.40
CA GLU A 119 -20.08 -27.37 27.94
C GLU A 119 -19.68 -28.55 28.83
N PHE A 120 -18.37 -28.68 29.11
CA PHE A 120 -17.86 -29.72 29.99
C PHE A 120 -18.43 -29.64 31.41
N GLU A 121 -18.50 -28.43 31.98
CA GLU A 121 -19.13 -28.16 33.28
C GLU A 121 -20.64 -28.49 33.29
N HIS A 122 -21.34 -28.20 32.19
CA HIS A 122 -22.75 -28.53 32.04
C HIS A 122 -22.97 -30.05 32.08
N ASP A 123 -22.21 -30.80 31.28
CA ASP A 123 -22.32 -32.27 31.20
C ASP A 123 -22.02 -32.95 32.54
N LEU A 124 -20.98 -32.47 33.24
CA LEU A 124 -20.65 -32.92 34.60
C LEU A 124 -21.80 -32.71 35.57
N ARG A 125 -22.47 -31.56 35.47
CA ARG A 125 -23.62 -31.23 36.33
C ARG A 125 -24.81 -32.11 36.02
N GLU A 126 -25.14 -32.30 34.75
CA GLU A 126 -26.24 -33.16 34.32
C GLU A 126 -26.03 -34.61 34.77
N ALA A 127 -24.83 -35.16 34.57
CA ALA A 127 -24.48 -36.50 35.04
C ALA A 127 -24.60 -36.64 36.57
N ARG A 128 -24.25 -35.59 37.33
CA ARG A 128 -24.37 -35.59 38.79
C ARG A 128 -25.84 -35.59 39.22
N GLU A 129 -26.69 -34.81 38.58
CA GLU A 129 -28.13 -34.77 38.86
C GLU A 129 -28.83 -36.08 38.46
N GLU A 130 -28.42 -36.70 37.36
CA GLU A 130 -28.95 -38.01 36.96
C GLU A 130 -28.59 -39.11 37.98
N ARG A 131 -27.35 -39.12 38.47
CA ARG A 131 -26.91 -40.04 39.55
C ARG A 131 -27.72 -39.83 40.83
N LYS A 132 -28.00 -38.57 41.21
CA LYS A 132 -28.87 -38.27 42.37
C LYS A 132 -30.28 -38.82 42.17
N LYS A 133 -30.90 -38.61 41.00
CA LYS A 133 -32.23 -39.13 40.67
C LYS A 133 -32.29 -40.66 40.74
N LYS A 134 -31.27 -41.36 40.22
CA LYS A 134 -31.18 -42.82 40.30
C LYS A 134 -31.08 -43.32 41.74
N ARG A 135 -30.27 -42.68 42.58
CA ARG A 135 -30.16 -43.01 44.01
C ARG A 135 -31.47 -42.80 44.77
N ALA A 136 -32.19 -41.71 44.46
CA ALA A 136 -33.49 -41.42 45.07
C ALA A 136 -34.60 -42.40 44.66
N ARG A 137 -34.49 -43.06 43.50
CA ARG A 137 -35.45 -44.07 43.03
C ARG A 137 -35.21 -45.45 43.64
N GLY A 138 -33.96 -45.83 43.89
CA GLY A 138 -33.61 -47.12 44.52
C GLY A 138 -33.80 -47.17 46.04
N SER A 139 -34.31 -46.10 46.66
CA SER A 139 -34.51 -45.99 48.11
C SER A 139 -35.98 -46.00 48.54
N LYS A 140 -36.92 -46.28 47.62
CA LYS A 140 -38.30 -46.60 48.00
C LYS A 140 -38.37 -48.08 48.40
N PRO A 141 -38.78 -48.42 49.64
CA PRO A 141 -39.08 -49.80 49.99
C PRO A 141 -40.31 -50.24 49.18
N GLU A 142 -40.28 -51.45 48.64
CA GLU A 142 -41.50 -52.13 48.19
C GLU A 142 -42.30 -52.49 49.45
N ASP A 143 -43.58 -52.07 49.47
CA ASP A 143 -44.57 -52.40 50.50
C ASP A 143 -44.91 -53.90 50.51
#